data_AF-A0A371D851-F1
#
_entry.id   AF-A0A371D851-F1
#
_cell.length_a   1.000
_cell.length_b   1.000
_cell.length_c   1.000
_cell.angle_alpha   90.00
_cell.angle_beta   90.00
_cell.angle_gamma   90.00
#
_symmetry.space_group_name_H-M   'P 1'
#
loop_
_entity.id
_entity.type
_entity.pdbx_description
1 polymer ?
#
loop_
_entity_poly.entity_id
_entity_poly.type
_entity_poly.pdbx_seq_one_letter_code
_entity_poly.pdbx_strand_id
1 'polypeptide(L)'
;MSRKVSSFPKARRFAVVRMDPVAMVEHLQDPLATGAAKEMRTQKYLVYLDFPQDLPMPDSEYCRYRVNVVATELRPAVPEKGITRDMVIPIHPNTQHARAGTKVTVTPAFPFSNCYFWIDGRLSLRVRVSRDRRYDNDKAYQLSIPQHVSLSDAFEHDFARINRFWRERRTMYAEEHIVEVSSLTSFGEPDDVFFAAMSSSFYTEESALAEEYVSSPDFSPERDSSPSSTPPVPPSITDLLSLNLFGWDEDPSFQFIPLVDLWLDLDEHLTESSIPNPVGLWKEQEKVGL
;
A
#
# COMPACT_ATOMS: atom_id res chain seq x y z
N MET A 1 2.91 -34.38 11.63
CA MET A 1 2.21 -33.29 10.93
C MET A 1 3.01 -32.95 9.69
N SER A 2 2.41 -32.98 8.49
CA SER A 2 3.10 -32.71 7.23
C SER A 2 3.35 -31.20 7.06
N ARG A 3 4.58 -30.79 6.76
CA ARG A 3 4.96 -29.38 6.53
C ARG A 3 4.20 -28.85 5.31
N LYS A 4 3.43 -27.77 5.47
CA LYS A 4 2.69 -27.13 4.36
C LYS A 4 3.55 -26.09 3.67
N VAL A 5 4.46 -26.59 2.84
CA VAL A 5 5.32 -25.76 2.00
C VAL A 5 4.56 -25.34 0.73
N SER A 6 4.62 -24.07 0.34
CA SER A 6 3.96 -23.57 -0.88
C SER A 6 4.91 -22.85 -1.83
N SER A 7 4.54 -22.77 -3.11
CA SER A 7 5.31 -22.04 -4.14
C SER A 7 5.23 -20.52 -3.95
N PHE A 8 4.21 -20.04 -3.23
CA PHE A 8 3.97 -18.62 -2.98
C PHE A 8 3.96 -18.33 -1.47
N PRO A 9 4.47 -17.17 -1.02
CA PRO A 9 4.28 -16.72 0.34
C PRO A 9 2.81 -16.33 0.55
N LYS A 10 2.27 -16.64 1.72
CA LYS A 10 0.92 -16.25 2.10
C LYS A 10 0.92 -14.80 2.58
N ALA A 11 -0.23 -14.15 2.41
CA ALA A 11 -0.52 -12.85 3.04
C ALA A 11 -0.31 -12.86 4.56
N ARG A 12 -0.28 -11.66 5.13
CA ARG A 12 -0.14 -11.35 6.56
C ARG A 12 1.16 -11.81 7.21
N ARG A 13 2.24 -11.85 6.43
CA ARG A 13 3.56 -12.32 6.88
C ARG A 13 4.59 -11.23 6.73
N PHE A 14 5.51 -11.16 7.67
CA PHE A 14 6.72 -10.38 7.50
C PHE A 14 7.71 -11.14 6.63
N ALA A 15 8.43 -10.40 5.81
CA ALA A 15 9.43 -10.94 4.92
C ALA A 15 10.59 -9.97 4.74
N VAL A 16 11.75 -10.52 4.42
CA VAL A 16 12.87 -9.77 3.88
C VAL A 16 12.78 -9.81 2.37
N VAL A 17 12.93 -8.65 1.73
CA VAL A 17 12.96 -8.53 0.28
C VAL A 17 14.23 -7.87 -0.20
N ARG A 18 14.66 -8.24 -1.41
CA ARG A 18 15.76 -7.58 -2.12
C ARG A 18 15.41 -7.49 -3.59
N MET A 19 15.54 -6.30 -4.15
CA MET A 19 15.29 -6.07 -5.57
C MET A 19 16.39 -6.72 -6.43
N ASP A 20 15.97 -7.34 -7.53
CA ASP A 20 16.82 -7.87 -8.60
C ASP A 20 16.76 -6.92 -9.81
N PRO A 21 17.65 -5.91 -9.86
CA PRO A 21 17.61 -4.90 -10.91
C PRO A 21 17.93 -5.48 -12.28
N VAL A 22 18.72 -6.56 -12.36
CA VAL A 22 19.12 -7.18 -13.64
C VAL A 22 17.91 -7.85 -14.28
N ALA A 23 17.18 -8.66 -13.51
CA ALA A 23 15.98 -9.31 -14.02
C ALA A 23 14.85 -8.31 -14.35
N MET A 24 14.82 -7.13 -13.71
CA MET A 24 13.89 -6.08 -14.07
C MET A 24 14.13 -5.54 -15.48
N VAL A 25 15.38 -5.42 -15.94
CA VAL A 25 15.73 -4.82 -17.24
C VAL A 25 16.07 -5.86 -18.32
N GLU A 26 16.18 -7.13 -17.96
CA GLU A 26 16.59 -8.21 -18.88
C GLU A 26 15.70 -8.30 -20.13
N HIS A 27 14.39 -8.13 -19.95
CA HIS A 27 13.42 -8.16 -21.05
C HIS A 27 13.59 -7.02 -22.08
N LEU A 28 14.25 -5.91 -21.71
CA LEU A 28 14.54 -4.79 -22.60
C LEU A 28 15.65 -5.10 -23.61
N GLN A 29 16.46 -6.14 -23.35
CA GLN A 29 17.60 -6.54 -24.18
C GLN A 29 18.60 -5.39 -24.45
N ASP A 30 18.68 -4.41 -23.54
CA ASP A 30 19.59 -3.27 -23.63
C ASP A 30 20.88 -3.53 -22.81
N PRO A 31 22.06 -3.60 -23.46
CA PRO A 31 23.33 -3.77 -22.78
C PRO A 31 23.69 -2.64 -21.81
N LEU A 32 23.24 -1.40 -22.08
CA LEU A 32 23.51 -0.26 -21.21
C LEU A 32 22.68 -0.35 -19.93
N ALA A 33 21.37 -0.55 -20.04
CA ALA A 33 20.49 -0.78 -18.89
C ALA A 33 20.96 -2.00 -18.07
N THR A 34 21.32 -3.10 -18.73
CA THR A 34 21.84 -4.31 -18.07
C THR A 34 23.16 -4.04 -17.37
N GLY A 35 24.06 -3.26 -17.96
CA GLY A 35 25.32 -2.83 -17.36
C GLY A 35 25.09 -2.00 -16.09
N ALA A 36 24.25 -0.98 -16.18
CA ALA A 36 23.88 -0.13 -15.05
C ALA A 36 23.21 -0.93 -13.91
N ALA A 37 22.29 -1.84 -14.26
CA ALA A 37 21.61 -2.72 -13.31
C ALA A 37 22.59 -3.64 -12.55
N LYS A 38 23.62 -4.17 -13.22
CA LYS A 38 24.68 -4.99 -12.58
C LYS A 38 25.51 -4.19 -11.58
N GLU A 39 25.66 -2.89 -11.78
CA GLU A 39 26.41 -2.01 -10.86
C GLU A 39 25.57 -1.57 -9.65
N MET A 40 24.26 -1.76 -9.69
CA MET A 40 23.38 -1.39 -8.58
C MET A 40 23.59 -2.27 -7.35
N ARG A 41 23.81 -1.60 -6.22
CA ARG A 41 23.91 -2.25 -4.91
C ARG A 41 22.57 -2.18 -4.20
N THR A 42 21.77 -3.24 -4.35
CA THR A 42 20.47 -3.36 -3.67
C THR A 42 20.62 -3.89 -2.25
N GLN A 43 19.80 -3.36 -1.33
CA GLN A 43 19.81 -3.77 0.08
C GLN A 43 18.67 -4.76 0.38
N LYS A 44 18.73 -5.34 1.59
CA LYS A 44 17.66 -6.19 2.12
C LYS A 44 16.75 -5.33 2.99
N TYR A 45 15.47 -5.26 2.62
CA TYR A 45 14.46 -4.46 3.32
C TYR A 45 13.47 -5.36 4.04
N LEU A 46 12.96 -4.90 5.18
CA LEU A 46 11.91 -5.58 5.93
C LEU A 46 10.55 -5.06 5.48
N VAL A 47 9.66 -5.98 5.13
CA VAL A 47 8.29 -5.66 4.68
C VAL A 47 7.27 -6.58 5.33
N TYR A 48 6.02 -6.14 5.34
CA TYR A 48 4.85 -6.93 5.69
C TYR A 48 4.00 -7.16 4.44
N LEU A 49 3.79 -8.42 4.08
CA LEU A 49 2.93 -8.84 2.98
C LEU A 49 1.48 -8.62 3.37
N ASP A 50 0.85 -7.58 2.81
CA ASP A 50 -0.53 -7.22 3.09
C ASP A 50 -1.47 -8.20 2.39
N PHE A 51 -1.49 -8.17 1.06
CA PHE A 51 -2.36 -9.00 0.25
C PHE A 51 -1.73 -9.28 -1.14
N PRO A 52 -1.85 -10.51 -1.69
CA PRO A 52 -1.47 -10.78 -3.08
C PRO A 52 -2.40 -10.02 -4.04
N GLN A 53 -1.84 -9.27 -4.98
CA GLN A 53 -2.62 -8.54 -5.98
C GLN A 53 -2.93 -9.39 -7.22
N ASP A 54 -2.20 -10.48 -7.42
CA ASP A 54 -2.44 -11.41 -8.53
C ASP A 54 -2.79 -12.80 -7.98
N LEU A 55 -3.57 -13.56 -8.76
CA LEU A 55 -3.86 -14.95 -8.41
C LEU A 55 -2.59 -15.81 -8.66
N PRO A 56 -2.10 -16.56 -7.66
CA PRO A 56 -0.90 -17.39 -7.82
C PRO A 56 -1.19 -18.59 -8.73
N MET A 57 -0.90 -18.47 -10.02
CA MET A 57 -1.07 -19.56 -10.99
C MET A 57 0.14 -20.52 -10.94
N PRO A 58 -0.04 -21.83 -11.21
CA PRO A 58 1.06 -22.80 -11.16
C PRO A 58 2.26 -22.47 -12.04
N ASP A 59 2.02 -21.80 -13.17
CA ASP A 59 3.04 -21.43 -14.16
C ASP A 59 3.50 -19.97 -14.06
N SER A 60 3.00 -19.21 -13.08
CA SER A 60 3.44 -17.83 -12.86
C SER A 60 4.90 -17.78 -12.43
N GLU A 61 5.72 -16.99 -13.13
CA GLU A 61 7.12 -16.73 -12.78
C GLU A 61 7.27 -15.76 -11.60
N TYR A 62 6.22 -15.00 -11.32
CA TYR A 62 6.12 -14.05 -10.22
C TYR A 62 4.67 -13.90 -9.78
N CYS A 63 4.46 -13.35 -8.58
CA CYS A 63 3.16 -12.88 -8.11
C CYS A 63 3.33 -11.51 -7.47
N ARG A 64 2.43 -10.58 -7.81
CA ARG A 64 2.43 -9.25 -7.22
C ARG A 64 1.82 -9.28 -5.83
N TYR A 65 2.42 -8.52 -4.92
CA TYR A 65 1.93 -8.31 -3.56
C TYR A 65 1.87 -6.81 -3.28
N ARG A 66 0.79 -6.39 -2.64
CA ARG A 66 0.79 -5.15 -1.87
C ARG A 66 1.51 -5.43 -0.57
N VAL A 67 2.45 -4.58 -0.21
CA VAL A 67 3.23 -4.71 1.03
C VAL A 67 3.26 -3.39 1.77
N ASN A 68 3.46 -3.44 3.07
CA ASN A 68 3.81 -2.28 3.89
C ASN A 68 5.29 -2.36 4.25
N VAL A 69 6.04 -1.27 4.04
CA VAL A 69 7.41 -1.20 4.53
C VAL A 69 7.44 -1.18 6.05
N VAL A 70 8.48 -1.77 6.61
CA VAL A 70 8.76 -1.72 8.05
C VAL A 70 10.05 -0.92 8.23
N ALA A 71 10.00 0.08 9.10
CA ALA A 71 11.13 0.94 9.41
C ALA A 71 11.59 0.76 10.85
N THR A 72 12.85 1.06 11.13
CA THR A 72 13.43 1.14 12.48
C THR A 72 13.42 2.56 13.05
N GLU A 73 12.93 3.53 12.28
CA GLU A 73 12.86 4.94 12.64
C GLU A 73 11.50 5.56 12.30
N LEU A 74 11.26 6.77 12.80
CA LEU A 74 10.06 7.53 12.47
C LEU A 74 10.04 7.92 10.99
N ARG A 75 8.84 8.04 10.42
CA ARG A 75 8.67 8.46 9.03
C ARG A 75 9.26 9.87 8.81
N PRO A 76 10.00 10.11 7.71
CA PRO A 76 10.30 11.47 7.27
C PRO A 76 9.00 12.26 7.04
N ALA A 77 8.96 13.52 7.47
CA ALA A 77 7.82 14.38 7.19
C ALA A 77 7.75 14.69 5.69
N VAL A 78 6.54 14.78 5.16
CA VAL A 78 6.26 15.25 3.79
C VAL A 78 5.20 16.34 3.92
N PRO A 79 5.59 17.59 4.25
CA PRO A 79 4.67 18.67 4.58
C PRO A 79 3.68 18.96 3.45
N GLU A 80 4.12 18.87 2.20
CA GLU A 80 3.30 19.02 1.00
C GLU A 80 2.15 18.01 0.89
N LYS A 81 2.22 16.88 1.59
CA LYS A 81 1.16 15.87 1.70
C LYS A 81 0.44 15.88 3.05
N GLY A 82 0.77 16.80 3.95
CA GLY A 82 0.24 16.81 5.33
C GLY A 82 0.78 15.67 6.20
N ILE A 83 1.86 14.99 5.77
CA ILE A 83 2.44 13.86 6.49
C ILE A 83 3.45 14.36 7.52
N THR A 84 3.30 13.90 8.75
CA THR A 84 4.14 14.26 9.90
C THR A 84 4.87 13.04 10.45
N ARG A 85 5.95 13.27 11.22
CA ARG A 85 6.85 12.19 11.67
C ARG A 85 6.19 11.20 12.64
N ASP A 86 5.15 11.63 13.35
CA ASP A 86 4.41 10.84 14.34
C ASP A 86 3.30 9.96 13.74
N MET A 87 3.09 10.00 12.42
CA MET A 87 2.13 9.15 11.72
C MET A 87 2.71 7.76 11.46
N VAL A 88 2.97 7.03 12.55
CA VAL A 88 3.54 5.69 12.56
C VAL A 88 2.80 4.79 13.55
N ILE A 89 2.79 3.49 13.30
CA ILE A 89 2.24 2.48 14.22
C ILE A 89 3.37 1.57 14.69
N PRO A 90 3.69 1.52 15.99
CA PRO A 90 4.74 0.64 16.49
C PRO A 90 4.34 -0.82 16.42
N ILE A 91 5.32 -1.67 16.13
CA ILE A 91 5.17 -3.13 16.10
C ILE A 91 5.71 -3.68 17.42
N HIS A 92 4.86 -4.36 18.20
CA HIS A 92 5.26 -4.91 19.49
C HIS A 92 6.46 -5.88 19.33
N PRO A 93 7.54 -5.76 20.14
CA PRO A 93 7.59 -5.15 21.48
C PRO A 93 7.85 -3.64 21.53
N ASN A 94 7.95 -2.96 20.40
CA ASN A 94 8.08 -1.51 20.41
C ASN A 94 6.84 -0.86 21.05
N THR A 95 7.07 0.04 22.00
CA THR A 95 6.03 0.82 22.70
C THR A 95 6.23 2.32 22.55
N GLN A 96 7.33 2.75 21.92
CA GLN A 96 7.55 4.16 21.62
C GLN A 96 6.53 4.63 20.60
N HIS A 97 6.00 5.84 20.78
CA HIS A 97 4.94 6.41 19.93
C HIS A 97 3.65 5.57 19.85
N ALA A 98 3.44 4.63 20.79
CA ALA A 98 2.18 3.90 20.89
C ALA A 98 1.05 4.85 21.30
N ARG A 99 -0.07 4.78 20.59
CA ARG A 99 -1.30 5.48 20.93
C ARG A 99 -2.15 4.60 21.83
N ALA A 100 -2.96 5.23 22.68
CA ALA A 100 -3.87 4.51 23.55
C ALA A 100 -4.80 3.61 22.72
N GLY A 101 -4.83 2.32 23.04
CA GLY A 101 -5.67 1.35 22.34
C GLY A 101 -5.08 0.76 21.05
N THR A 102 -3.99 1.30 20.52
CA THR A 102 -3.34 0.75 19.31
C THR A 102 -2.20 -0.18 19.71
N LYS A 103 -2.39 -1.48 19.50
CA LYS A 103 -1.34 -2.49 19.72
C LYS A 103 -1.34 -3.50 18.59
N VAL A 104 -0.29 -3.45 17.76
CA VAL A 104 -0.05 -4.45 16.71
C VAL A 104 0.94 -5.49 17.23
N THR A 105 0.48 -6.73 17.36
CA THR A 105 1.23 -7.86 17.92
C THR A 105 1.44 -8.93 16.86
N VAL A 106 2.67 -9.44 16.79
CA VAL A 106 3.10 -10.46 15.85
C VAL A 106 3.20 -11.82 16.54
N THR A 107 2.91 -12.89 15.80
CA THR A 107 3.08 -14.28 16.24
C THR A 107 3.98 -15.03 15.24
N PRO A 108 5.07 -15.69 15.70
CA PRO A 108 5.66 -15.61 17.04
C PRO A 108 6.13 -14.19 17.40
N ALA A 109 6.59 -13.99 18.64
CA ALA A 109 7.03 -12.68 19.12
C ALA A 109 8.03 -12.04 18.17
N PHE A 110 7.77 -10.79 17.77
CA PHE A 110 8.57 -10.12 16.75
C PHE A 110 10.03 -9.96 17.21
N PRO A 111 11.02 -10.20 16.34
CA PRO A 111 12.42 -10.29 16.78
C PRO A 111 13.09 -8.92 16.93
N PHE A 112 12.49 -7.85 16.41
CA PHE A 112 13.06 -6.50 16.41
C PHE A 112 12.26 -5.58 17.33
N SER A 113 12.95 -4.76 18.13
CA SER A 113 12.33 -3.99 19.22
C SER A 113 12.01 -2.54 18.88
N ASN A 114 12.51 -2.04 17.76
CA ASN A 114 12.41 -0.64 17.33
C ASN A 114 11.62 -0.45 16.02
N CYS A 115 10.76 -1.39 15.64
CA CYS A 115 10.08 -1.35 14.35
C CYS A 115 8.73 -0.61 14.35
N TYR A 116 8.42 -0.01 13.20
CA TYR A 116 7.20 0.74 12.93
C TYR A 116 6.65 0.43 11.53
N PHE A 117 5.32 0.46 11.42
CA PHE A 117 4.66 0.75 10.15
C PHE A 117 4.58 2.26 9.96
N TRP A 118 4.77 2.71 8.72
CA TRP A 118 4.59 4.11 8.34
C TRP A 118 3.25 4.31 7.66
N ILE A 119 2.59 5.44 7.92
CA ILE A 119 1.51 5.88 7.03
C ILE A 119 2.07 6.06 5.62
N ASP A 120 1.29 5.73 4.59
CA ASP A 120 1.75 5.85 3.21
C ASP A 120 3.09 5.09 2.97
N GLY A 121 3.22 3.96 3.66
CA GLY A 121 4.34 3.01 3.52
C GLY A 121 4.01 1.84 2.58
N ARG A 122 2.92 1.94 1.82
CA ARG A 122 2.46 0.87 0.93
C ARG A 122 3.24 0.93 -0.39
N LEU A 123 3.60 -0.24 -0.91
CA LEU A 123 4.12 -0.39 -2.27
C LEU A 123 3.71 -1.75 -2.84
N SER A 124 3.77 -1.85 -4.17
CA SER A 124 3.62 -3.11 -4.88
C SER A 124 4.99 -3.71 -5.20
N LEU A 125 5.13 -5.02 -4.99
CA LEU A 125 6.33 -5.80 -5.33
C LEU A 125 5.93 -6.99 -6.19
N ARG A 126 6.75 -7.37 -7.17
CA ARG A 126 6.67 -8.67 -7.86
C ARG A 126 7.59 -9.64 -7.15
N VAL A 127 7.03 -10.66 -6.50
CA VAL A 127 7.81 -11.68 -5.81
C VAL A 127 8.09 -12.81 -6.79
N ARG A 128 9.37 -13.12 -7.03
CA ARG A 128 9.75 -14.23 -7.91
C ARG A 128 9.32 -15.57 -7.33
N VAL A 129 8.78 -16.40 -8.21
CA VAL A 129 8.38 -17.78 -7.94
C VAL A 129 9.38 -18.67 -8.65
N SER A 130 10.17 -19.43 -7.88
CA SER A 130 11.07 -20.42 -8.46
C SER A 130 10.51 -21.81 -8.20
N ARG A 131 10.63 -22.70 -9.20
CA ARG A 131 10.25 -24.12 -9.07
C ARG A 131 11.03 -24.84 -7.97
N ASP A 132 12.21 -24.34 -7.61
CA ASP A 132 13.06 -24.90 -6.56
C ASP A 132 12.84 -24.17 -5.22
N ARG A 133 12.36 -22.92 -5.24
CA ARG A 133 12.06 -22.17 -4.03
C ARG A 133 10.69 -22.58 -3.48
N ARG A 134 10.64 -22.64 -2.16
CA ARG A 134 9.54 -23.20 -1.40
C ARG A 134 9.44 -22.42 -0.09
N TYR A 135 8.27 -21.87 0.19
CA TYR A 135 8.05 -20.99 1.33
C TYR A 135 7.47 -21.77 2.50
N ASP A 136 8.19 -21.79 3.62
CA ASP A 136 7.70 -22.32 4.90
C ASP A 136 6.87 -21.24 5.63
N ASN A 137 5.60 -21.19 5.26
CA ASN A 137 4.68 -20.18 5.76
C ASN A 137 4.32 -20.34 7.23
N ASP A 138 4.58 -21.50 7.82
CA ASP A 138 4.20 -21.80 9.20
C ASP A 138 5.24 -21.27 10.20
N LYS A 139 6.48 -21.04 9.75
CA LYS A 139 7.55 -20.42 10.54
C LYS A 139 7.58 -18.90 10.48
N ALA A 140 6.92 -18.31 9.48
CA ALA A 140 6.95 -16.87 9.26
C ALA A 140 6.29 -16.10 10.42
N TYR A 141 6.89 -14.97 10.77
CA TYR A 141 6.27 -13.97 11.63
C TYR A 141 5.02 -13.43 10.95
N GLN A 142 3.88 -13.44 11.63
CA GLN A 142 2.60 -13.07 11.03
C GLN A 142 1.70 -12.29 11.98
N LEU A 143 0.83 -11.46 11.40
CA LEU A 143 -0.30 -10.89 12.12
C LEU A 143 -1.48 -11.87 12.05
N SER A 144 -2.16 -12.04 13.20
CA SER A 144 -3.47 -12.68 13.20
C SER A 144 -4.47 -11.80 12.41
N ILE A 145 -5.59 -12.38 11.97
CA ILE A 145 -6.61 -11.62 11.24
C ILE A 145 -7.08 -10.39 12.04
N PRO A 146 -7.42 -10.48 13.35
CA PRO A 146 -7.77 -9.29 14.11
C PRO A 146 -6.67 -8.23 14.15
N GLN A 147 -5.40 -8.64 14.32
CA GLN A 147 -4.27 -7.72 14.35
C GLN A 147 -4.01 -7.04 13.00
N HIS A 148 -4.26 -7.75 11.91
CA HIS A 148 -4.18 -7.21 10.58
C HIS A 148 -5.28 -6.17 10.31
N VAL A 149 -6.52 -6.42 10.74
CA VAL A 149 -7.62 -5.44 10.67
C VAL A 149 -7.31 -4.23 11.55
N SER A 150 -6.87 -4.45 12.80
CA SER A 150 -6.48 -3.37 13.71
C SER A 150 -5.35 -2.50 13.16
N LEU A 151 -4.44 -3.03 12.33
CA LEU A 151 -3.41 -2.24 11.66
C LEU A 151 -4.02 -1.27 10.64
N SER A 152 -5.03 -1.69 9.88
CA SER A 152 -5.75 -0.80 8.95
C SER A 152 -6.46 0.32 9.71
N ASP A 153 -7.18 -0.03 10.77
CA ASP A 153 -7.92 0.93 11.60
C ASP A 153 -6.98 1.89 12.35
N ALA A 154 -5.79 1.43 12.72
CA ALA A 154 -4.82 2.23 13.49
C ALA A 154 -4.41 3.54 12.80
N PHE A 155 -4.45 3.59 11.46
CA PHE A 155 -4.12 4.78 10.68
C PHE A 155 -5.32 5.70 10.43
N GLU A 156 -6.55 5.34 10.81
CA GLU A 156 -7.76 6.13 10.54
C GLU A 156 -7.62 7.58 11.05
N HIS A 157 -7.08 7.74 12.27
CA HIS A 157 -6.83 9.07 12.84
C HIS A 157 -5.84 9.90 12.00
N ASP A 158 -4.81 9.27 11.45
CA ASP A 158 -3.82 9.96 10.62
C ASP A 158 -4.36 10.28 9.23
N PHE A 159 -5.19 9.41 8.66
CA PHE A 159 -5.92 9.73 7.44
C PHE A 159 -6.86 10.92 7.64
N ALA A 160 -7.54 11.01 8.79
CA ALA A 160 -8.37 12.17 9.11
C ALA A 160 -7.55 13.48 9.19
N ARG A 161 -6.32 13.41 9.73
CA ARG A 161 -5.39 14.56 9.76
C ARG A 161 -4.94 14.97 8.35
N ILE A 162 -4.55 14.01 7.52
CA ILE A 162 -4.16 14.25 6.12
C ILE A 162 -5.33 14.84 5.33
N ASN A 163 -6.54 14.29 5.48
CA ASN A 163 -7.73 14.78 4.81
C ASN A 163 -8.10 16.21 5.22
N ARG A 164 -7.91 16.56 6.51
CA ARG A 164 -8.09 17.93 6.98
C ARG A 164 -7.10 18.88 6.30
N PHE A 165 -5.82 18.51 6.24
CA PHE A 165 -4.78 19.29 5.56
C PHE A 165 -5.17 19.58 4.10
N TRP A 166 -5.61 18.58 3.35
CA TRP A 166 -6.01 18.75 1.95
C TRP A 166 -7.29 19.56 1.76
N ARG A 167 -8.18 19.57 2.75
CA ARG A 167 -9.38 20.41 2.73
C ARG A 167 -9.00 21.88 2.91
N GLU A 168 -8.19 22.18 3.93
CA GLU A 168 -7.72 23.53 4.22
C GLU A 168 -6.93 24.12 3.04
N ARG A 169 -6.01 23.32 2.47
CA ARG A 169 -5.20 23.73 1.32
C ARG A 169 -6.05 24.03 0.08
N ARG A 170 -7.13 23.28 -0.17
CA ARG A 170 -8.09 23.56 -1.25
C ARG A 170 -8.84 24.86 -1.03
N THR A 171 -9.27 25.13 0.20
CA THR A 171 -9.92 26.40 0.56
C THR A 171 -9.00 27.59 0.32
N MET A 172 -7.72 27.49 0.71
CA MET A 172 -6.75 28.58 0.49
C MET A 172 -6.54 28.87 -1.00
N TYR A 173 -6.37 27.85 -1.85
CA TYR A 173 -6.23 28.10 -3.30
C TYR A 173 -7.50 28.67 -3.92
N ALA A 174 -8.68 28.25 -3.46
CA ALA A 174 -9.94 28.83 -3.94
C ALA A 174 -10.07 30.30 -3.51
N GLU A 175 -9.68 30.66 -2.29
CA GLU A 175 -9.69 32.03 -1.80
C GLU A 175 -8.65 32.91 -2.51
N GLU A 176 -7.43 32.41 -2.75
CA GLU A 176 -6.39 33.12 -3.50
C GLU A 176 -6.82 33.38 -4.96
N HIS A 177 -7.43 32.40 -5.63
CA HIS A 177 -7.93 32.58 -7.00
C HIS A 177 -9.16 33.50 -7.09
N ILE A 178 -10.01 33.59 -6.07
CA ILE A 178 -11.13 34.54 -6.06
C ILE A 178 -10.62 35.99 -5.96
N VAL A 179 -9.49 36.24 -5.31
CA VAL A 179 -8.87 37.57 -5.23
C VAL A 179 -8.20 37.97 -6.55
N GLU A 180 -7.62 37.03 -7.29
CA GLU A 180 -6.93 37.31 -8.57
C GLU A 180 -7.89 37.46 -9.76
N VAL A 181 -9.03 36.74 -9.77
CA VAL A 181 -10.06 36.82 -10.84
C VAL A 181 -10.89 38.11 -10.78
N SER A 182 -10.78 38.89 -9.70
CA SER A 182 -11.36 40.25 -9.65
C SER A 182 -10.62 41.25 -10.56
N SER A 183 -9.50 40.85 -11.20
CA SER A 183 -8.68 41.73 -12.03
C SER A 183 -8.62 41.37 -13.53
N LEU A 184 -9.09 40.18 -13.95
CA LEU A 184 -9.10 39.80 -15.37
C LEU A 184 -10.35 38.98 -15.72
N THR A 185 -11.18 39.56 -16.59
CA THR A 185 -12.27 38.88 -17.27
C THR A 185 -11.74 37.87 -18.31
N SER A 186 -12.35 36.68 -18.31
CA SER A 186 -12.52 35.75 -19.43
C SER A 186 -11.52 34.60 -19.65
N PHE A 187 -12.13 33.42 -19.80
CA PHE A 187 -11.70 32.15 -20.41
C PHE A 187 -11.01 31.06 -19.56
N GLY A 188 -11.64 29.87 -19.63
CA GLY A 188 -10.98 28.56 -19.64
C GLY A 188 -11.17 27.74 -18.37
N GLU A 189 -12.01 26.70 -18.45
CA GLU A 189 -11.99 25.59 -17.48
C GLU A 189 -10.57 25.00 -17.36
N PRO A 190 -10.07 24.67 -16.15
CA PRO A 190 -8.83 23.92 -16.00
C PRO A 190 -9.09 22.42 -15.76
N ASP A 191 -8.61 21.65 -16.73
CA ASP A 191 -8.16 20.25 -16.74
C ASP A 191 -8.20 19.43 -15.43
N ASP A 192 -9.12 18.45 -15.41
CA ASP A 192 -9.32 17.38 -14.42
C ASP A 192 -8.23 16.28 -14.38
N VAL A 193 -7.07 16.48 -15.02
CA VAL A 193 -6.11 15.40 -15.29
C VAL A 193 -5.25 15.03 -14.07
N PHE A 194 -5.11 15.92 -13.07
CA PHE A 194 -4.19 15.70 -11.95
C PHE A 194 -4.78 14.85 -10.80
N PHE A 195 -6.12 14.75 -10.72
CA PHE A 195 -6.80 13.96 -9.68
C PHE A 195 -6.71 12.45 -9.96
N ALA A 196 -6.67 12.05 -11.23
CA ALA A 196 -6.51 10.66 -11.64
C ALA A 196 -5.15 10.06 -11.20
N ALA A 197 -4.09 10.87 -11.17
CA ALA A 197 -2.74 10.39 -10.86
C ALA A 197 -2.51 10.08 -9.36
N MET A 198 -3.27 10.69 -8.45
CA MET A 198 -3.24 10.31 -7.03
C MET A 198 -4.34 9.32 -6.67
N SER A 199 -5.50 9.38 -7.34
CA SER A 199 -6.59 8.43 -7.16
C SER A 199 -6.20 7.01 -7.63
N SER A 200 -5.38 6.88 -8.67
CA SER A 200 -4.86 5.58 -9.14
C SER A 200 -3.91 4.89 -8.16
N SER A 201 -3.30 5.64 -7.23
CA SER A 201 -2.44 5.06 -6.18
C SER A 201 -3.18 4.74 -4.87
N PHE A 202 -4.44 5.15 -4.71
CA PHE A 202 -5.19 5.04 -3.45
C PHE A 202 -6.58 4.39 -3.54
N TYR A 203 -7.07 4.01 -4.71
CA TYR A 203 -8.34 3.28 -4.84
C TYR A 203 -8.16 1.92 -5.48
N THR A 204 -8.07 0.89 -4.64
CA THR A 204 -8.65 -0.41 -4.97
C THR A 204 -9.60 -0.76 -3.84
N GLU A 205 -10.87 -0.46 -4.09
CA GLU A 205 -12.07 -1.13 -3.58
C GLU A 205 -12.15 -1.46 -2.09
N GLU A 206 -12.47 -0.45 -1.27
CA GLU A 206 -13.24 -0.68 -0.04
C GLU A 206 -13.94 0.61 0.40
N SER A 207 -14.90 1.11 -0.38
CA SER A 207 -15.87 2.13 0.10
C SER A 207 -17.03 2.30 -0.88
N ALA A 208 -17.77 1.23 -1.15
CA ALA A 208 -19.18 1.36 -1.50
C ALA A 208 -19.94 1.20 -0.19
N LEU A 209 -20.43 2.32 0.37
CA LEU A 209 -21.28 2.50 1.58
C LEU A 209 -20.68 3.55 2.53
N ALA A 210 -20.63 4.80 2.09
CA ALA A 210 -20.62 5.93 3.01
C ALA A 210 -21.67 6.93 2.51
N GLU A 211 -22.85 6.87 3.14
CA GLU A 211 -23.99 7.71 2.83
C GLU A 211 -23.71 9.19 3.10
N GLU A 212 -24.21 10.03 2.20
CA GLU A 212 -24.36 11.48 2.40
C GLU A 212 -25.35 11.76 3.53
N TYR A 213 -24.84 12.08 4.73
CA TYR A 213 -25.62 12.75 5.77
C TYR A 213 -25.64 14.26 5.50
N VAL A 214 -26.69 14.74 4.82
CA VAL A 214 -27.06 16.16 4.81
C VAL A 214 -28.17 16.36 5.83
N SER A 215 -27.87 17.02 6.95
CA SER A 215 -28.88 17.42 7.94
C SER A 215 -29.63 18.67 7.51
N SER A 216 -30.97 18.65 7.62
CA SER A 216 -31.87 19.82 7.72
C SER A 216 -33.32 19.37 8.07
N PRO A 217 -34.20 20.24 8.62
CA PRO A 217 -34.83 20.00 9.92
C PRO A 217 -36.35 19.72 9.92
N ASP A 218 -36.81 19.22 11.08
CA ASP A 218 -38.15 19.19 11.70
C ASP A 218 -39.40 19.46 10.81
N PHE A 219 -40.30 18.48 10.70
CA PHE A 219 -41.76 18.65 10.79
C PHE A 219 -42.49 17.29 10.93
N SER A 220 -43.51 17.29 11.78
CA SER A 220 -44.29 16.16 12.36
C SER A 220 -45.28 15.42 11.40
N PRO A 221 -45.92 14.31 11.83
CA PRO A 221 -46.18 13.12 11.02
C PRO A 221 -47.59 12.98 10.44
N GLU A 222 -47.72 12.15 9.39
CA GLU A 222 -48.75 11.10 9.20
C GLU A 222 -48.92 10.76 7.69
N ARG A 223 -48.65 9.50 7.31
CA ARG A 223 -49.55 8.59 6.54
C ARG A 223 -48.78 7.43 5.91
N ASP A 224 -49.38 6.25 6.05
CA ASP A 224 -49.00 4.97 5.47
C ASP A 224 -48.64 5.06 3.97
N SER A 225 -47.47 4.54 3.62
CA SER A 225 -47.15 4.03 2.28
C SER A 225 -45.95 3.09 2.38
N SER A 226 -46.19 1.79 2.22
CA SER A 226 -45.17 0.75 2.17
C SER A 226 -44.15 1.02 1.05
N PRO A 227 -42.83 1.06 1.31
CA PRO A 227 -41.85 1.09 0.24
C PRO A 227 -41.61 -0.33 -0.28
N SER A 228 -42.01 -0.56 -1.52
CA SER A 228 -41.54 -1.68 -2.35
C SER A 228 -40.02 -1.57 -2.49
N SER A 229 -39.26 -2.30 -1.69
CA SER A 229 -37.82 -2.45 -1.83
C SER A 229 -37.52 -3.30 -3.07
N THR A 230 -37.23 -2.67 -4.20
CA THR A 230 -36.53 -3.34 -5.29
C THR A 230 -35.12 -3.72 -4.81
N PRO A 231 -34.68 -4.98 -4.94
CA PRO A 231 -33.32 -5.36 -4.58
C PRO A 231 -32.32 -4.61 -5.46
N PRO A 232 -31.13 -4.25 -4.93
CA PRO A 232 -30.08 -3.65 -5.72
C PRO A 232 -29.74 -4.60 -6.88
N VAL A 233 -29.72 -4.05 -8.09
CA VAL A 233 -29.34 -4.78 -9.30
C VAL A 233 -27.91 -5.29 -9.09
N PRO A 234 -27.65 -6.61 -9.19
CA PRO A 234 -26.29 -7.11 -9.07
C PRO A 234 -25.43 -6.50 -10.18
N PRO A 235 -24.18 -6.10 -9.87
CA PRO A 235 -23.27 -5.55 -10.89
C PRO A 235 -23.14 -6.52 -12.06
N SER A 236 -23.07 -5.97 -13.27
CA SER A 236 -22.94 -6.80 -14.47
C SER A 236 -21.64 -7.61 -14.40
N ILE A 237 -21.60 -8.77 -15.07
CA ILE A 237 -20.34 -9.53 -15.23
C ILE A 237 -19.28 -8.64 -15.88
N THR A 238 -19.67 -7.73 -16.78
CA THR A 238 -18.76 -6.75 -17.37
C THR A 238 -18.20 -5.76 -16.35
N ASP A 239 -19.00 -5.36 -15.35
CA ASP A 239 -18.55 -4.51 -14.25
C ASP A 239 -17.64 -5.28 -13.28
N LEU A 240 -17.87 -6.57 -13.08
CA LEU A 240 -16.98 -7.43 -12.30
C LEU A 240 -15.64 -7.69 -13.01
N LEU A 241 -15.64 -7.75 -14.33
CA LEU A 241 -14.42 -7.94 -15.13
C LEU A 241 -13.62 -6.65 -15.28
N SER A 242 -14.26 -5.48 -15.30
CA SER A 242 -13.58 -4.17 -15.36
C SER A 242 -12.87 -3.78 -14.07
N LEU A 243 -13.19 -4.45 -12.95
CA LEU A 243 -12.45 -4.32 -11.70
C LEU A 243 -11.05 -4.95 -11.75
N ASN A 244 -10.65 -5.54 -12.88
CA ASN A 244 -9.42 -6.29 -13.06
C ASN A 244 -9.16 -7.25 -11.87
N LEU A 245 -10.25 -7.85 -11.36
CA LEU A 245 -10.29 -8.61 -10.10
C LEU A 245 -9.26 -9.76 -10.07
N PHE A 246 -8.84 -10.23 -11.26
CA PHE A 246 -7.88 -11.30 -11.44
C PHE A 246 -6.52 -10.84 -11.99
N GLY A 247 -6.31 -9.53 -12.21
CA GLY A 247 -5.07 -8.98 -12.77
C GLY A 247 -4.83 -9.37 -14.23
N TRP A 248 -5.89 -9.51 -15.03
CA TRP A 248 -5.85 -9.94 -16.42
C TRP A 248 -5.59 -8.80 -17.41
N ASP A 249 -5.87 -7.55 -17.03
CA ASP A 249 -5.55 -6.41 -17.89
C ASP A 249 -4.06 -6.06 -17.80
N GLU A 250 -3.46 -5.70 -18.95
CA GLU A 250 -2.08 -5.22 -19.04
C GLU A 250 -1.95 -3.91 -18.27
N ASP A 251 -1.43 -3.98 -17.04
CA ASP A 251 -1.10 -2.81 -16.24
C ASP A 251 0.18 -2.15 -16.82
N PRO A 252 0.12 -0.95 -17.42
CA PRO A 252 1.29 -0.30 -18.00
C PRO A 252 2.34 0.07 -16.94
N SER A 253 1.96 0.10 -15.65
CA SER A 253 2.90 0.31 -14.55
C SER A 253 3.68 -0.96 -14.19
N PHE A 254 3.26 -2.12 -14.70
CA PHE A 254 3.79 -3.44 -14.35
C PHE A 254 5.31 -3.56 -14.48
N GLN A 255 5.88 -2.98 -15.54
CA GLN A 255 7.32 -2.99 -15.77
C GLN A 255 8.13 -2.23 -14.70
N PHE A 256 7.51 -1.22 -14.07
CA PHE A 256 8.11 -0.39 -13.02
C PHE A 256 7.90 -0.95 -11.60
N ILE A 257 7.10 -2.02 -11.46
CA ILE A 257 6.95 -2.70 -10.18
C ILE A 257 8.22 -3.51 -9.91
N PRO A 258 8.91 -3.30 -8.78
CA PRO A 258 10.18 -3.95 -8.52
C PRO A 258 10.03 -5.48 -8.43
N LEU A 259 10.88 -6.21 -9.15
CA LEU A 259 11.01 -7.65 -9.05
C LEU A 259 11.97 -7.98 -7.91
N VAL A 260 11.51 -8.78 -6.94
CA VAL A 260 12.24 -9.06 -5.71
C VAL A 260 12.41 -10.54 -5.45
N ASP A 261 13.53 -10.87 -4.83
CA ASP A 261 13.68 -12.07 -4.02
C ASP A 261 13.05 -11.86 -2.65
N LEU A 262 12.49 -12.93 -2.07
CA LEU A 262 11.79 -12.90 -0.79
C LEU A 262 12.23 -14.05 0.12
N TRP A 263 12.40 -13.73 1.41
CA TRP A 263 12.71 -14.69 2.48
C TRP A 263 11.78 -14.46 3.69
N LEU A 264 11.25 -15.53 4.28
CA LEU A 264 10.37 -15.45 5.44
C LEU A 264 11.13 -15.55 6.78
N ASP A 265 12.36 -16.07 6.75
CA ASP A 265 13.23 -16.23 7.90
C ASP A 265 13.95 -14.90 8.20
N LEU A 266 13.30 -14.02 8.96
CA LEU A 266 13.80 -12.65 9.18
C LEU A 266 15.21 -12.62 9.80
N ASP A 267 15.41 -13.42 10.85
CA ASP A 267 16.63 -13.40 11.68
C ASP A 267 17.86 -13.98 10.98
N GLU A 268 17.66 -14.78 9.93
CA GLU A 268 18.75 -15.30 9.09
C GLU A 268 19.24 -14.24 8.09
N HIS A 269 18.41 -13.24 7.79
CA HIS A 269 18.65 -12.27 6.73
C HIS A 269 18.92 -10.86 7.23
N LEU A 270 18.39 -10.49 8.40
CA LEU A 270 18.50 -9.18 9.01
C LEU A 270 18.73 -9.28 10.51
N THR A 271 19.47 -8.31 11.03
CA THR A 271 19.58 -7.99 12.46
C THR A 271 18.96 -6.61 12.69
N GLU A 272 18.58 -6.30 13.91
CA GLU A 272 17.96 -5.01 14.24
C GLU A 272 18.79 -3.79 13.76
N SER A 273 20.13 -3.88 13.86
CA SER A 273 21.04 -2.82 13.41
C SER A 273 21.29 -2.80 11.90
N SER A 274 20.93 -3.86 11.17
CA SER A 274 21.16 -3.96 9.72
C SER A 274 19.92 -3.69 8.88
N ILE A 275 18.76 -3.43 9.50
CA ILE A 275 17.53 -3.04 8.79
C ILE A 275 17.73 -1.61 8.26
N PRO A 276 17.79 -1.42 6.94
CA PRO A 276 17.98 -0.10 6.36
C PRO A 276 16.67 0.70 6.40
N ASN A 277 16.80 2.02 6.25
CA ASN A 277 15.65 2.90 6.07
C ASN A 277 14.90 2.52 4.77
N PRO A 278 13.59 2.24 4.82
CA PRO A 278 12.83 1.81 3.64
C PRO A 278 12.73 2.85 2.52
N VAL A 279 13.08 4.12 2.76
CA VAL A 279 13.26 5.13 1.70
C VAL A 279 14.30 4.68 0.67
N GLY A 280 15.29 3.89 1.07
CA GLY A 280 16.26 3.29 0.16
C GLY A 280 15.59 2.42 -0.91
N LEU A 281 14.52 1.70 -0.57
CA LEU A 281 13.81 0.83 -1.51
C LEU A 281 13.11 1.64 -2.61
N TRP A 282 12.48 2.78 -2.26
CA TRP A 282 11.88 3.67 -3.27
C TRP A 282 12.94 4.27 -4.20
N LYS A 283 14.09 4.70 -3.65
CA LYS A 283 15.20 5.21 -4.46
C LYS A 283 15.79 4.14 -5.39
N GLU A 284 15.89 2.90 -4.89
CA GLU A 284 16.30 1.76 -5.69
C GLU A 284 15.30 1.51 -6.84
N GLN A 285 14.00 1.52 -6.56
CA GLN A 285 12.95 1.37 -7.56
C GLN A 285 12.98 2.49 -8.61
N GLU A 286 13.06 3.75 -8.18
CA GLU A 286 13.17 4.91 -9.09
C GLU A 286 14.39 4.81 -10.00
N LYS A 287 15.53 4.33 -9.48
CA LYS A 287 16.75 4.17 -10.26
C LYS A 287 16.67 3.07 -11.33
N VAL A 288 15.84 2.05 -11.15
CA VAL A 288 15.62 1.01 -12.17
C VAL A 288 14.51 1.41 -13.15
N GLY A 289 13.50 2.15 -12.67
CA GLY A 289 12.36 2.57 -13.49
C GLY A 289 12.64 3.77 -14.42
N LEU A 290 13.79 4.43 -14.27
CA LEU A 290 14.28 5.51 -15.13
C LEU A 290 15.41 5.01 -16.04
#